data_AF-A0A4Z0F668-F1
#
_entry.id   AF-A0A4Z0F668-F1
#
_cell.length_a   1.000
_cell.length_b   1.000
_cell.length_c   1.000
_cell.angle_alpha   90.00
_cell.angle_beta   90.00
_cell.angle_gamma   90.00
#
_symmetry.space_group_name_H-M   'P 1'
#
loop_
_entity.id
_entity.type
_entity.pdbx_description
1 polymer ?
#
loop_
_entity_poly.entity_id
_entity_poly.type
_entity_poly.pdbx_seq_one_letter_code
_entity_poly.pdbx_strand_id
1 'polypeptide(L)'
;MSDSLETLVKKINNWGVQRNITTLGGATPESQMYKCMEEVIEWFQAEHTLEFLINHRGELQHECYESFEYEAHSEGIDAFGDILVCLIQAMRLSGVSMQECLAHAWNQIKDRKGTMVNGKFVKELE
;
A
#
# COMPACT_ATOMS: atom_id res chain seq x y z
N MET A 1 -11.93 14.31 -15.82
CA MET A 1 -10.50 14.47 -15.47
C MET A 1 -10.28 13.69 -14.19
N SER A 2 -9.26 12.83 -14.13
CA SER A 2 -8.89 12.14 -12.89
C SER A 2 -8.40 13.15 -11.86
N ASP A 3 -8.67 12.90 -10.58
CA ASP A 3 -8.14 13.73 -9.50
C ASP A 3 -6.60 13.70 -9.51
N SER A 4 -5.98 14.82 -9.12
CA SER A 4 -4.53 14.84 -8.86
C SER A 4 -4.21 14.08 -7.57
N LEU A 5 -2.96 13.62 -7.41
CA LEU A 5 -2.51 12.99 -6.17
C LEU A 5 -2.73 13.90 -4.94
N GLU A 6 -2.42 15.19 -5.08
CA GLU A 6 -2.66 16.16 -4.01
C GLU A 6 -4.14 16.28 -3.66
N THR A 7 -5.03 16.24 -4.67
CA THR A 7 -6.47 16.24 -4.48
C THR A 7 -6.93 14.99 -3.73
N LEU A 8 -6.41 13.81 -4.07
CA LEU A 8 -6.76 12.55 -3.40
C LEU A 8 -6.33 12.53 -1.93
N VAL A 9 -5.09 12.94 -1.64
CA VAL A 9 -4.58 13.04 -0.25
C VAL A 9 -5.44 13.99 0.58
N LYS A 10 -5.85 15.14 0.00
CA LYS A 10 -6.77 16.07 0.67
C LYS A 10 -8.13 15.43 0.94
N LYS A 11 -8.71 14.69 -0.01
CA LYS A 11 -10.00 13.98 0.17
C LYS A 11 -9.90 12.94 1.30
N ILE A 12 -8.83 12.15 1.34
CA ILE A 12 -8.60 11.13 2.38
C ILE A 12 -8.48 11.79 3.76
N ASN A 13 -7.65 12.83 3.89
CA ASN A 13 -7.51 13.55 5.16
C ASN A 13 -8.85 14.15 5.64
N ASN A 14 -9.62 14.75 4.74
CA ASN A 14 -10.93 15.32 5.07
C ASN A 14 -11.92 14.23 5.51
N TRP A 15 -11.97 13.10 4.80
CA TRP A 15 -12.77 11.94 5.19
C TRP A 15 -12.37 11.45 6.58
N GLY A 16 -11.06 11.36 6.84
CA GLY A 16 -10.52 10.99 8.14
C GLY A 16 -11.01 11.86 9.29
N VAL A 17 -10.99 13.18 9.10
CA VAL A 17 -11.55 14.14 10.07
C VAL A 17 -13.05 13.94 10.26
N GLN A 18 -13.80 13.76 9.17
CA GLN A 18 -15.26 13.54 9.21
C GLN A 18 -15.65 12.25 9.95
N ARG A 19 -14.81 11.21 9.90
CA ARG A 19 -15.00 9.95 10.63
C ARG A 19 -14.43 9.97 12.05
N ASN A 20 -14.02 11.14 12.54
CA ASN A 20 -13.40 11.32 13.86
C ASN A 20 -12.12 10.49 14.05
N ILE A 21 -11.36 10.23 12.98
CA ILE A 21 -10.01 9.68 13.07
C ILE A 21 -9.08 10.83 13.47
N THR A 22 -9.27 11.34 14.67
CA THR A 22 -8.52 12.48 15.21
C THR A 22 -8.03 12.13 16.60
N THR A 23 -7.09 12.91 17.14
CA THR A 23 -6.63 12.72 18.52
C THR A 23 -7.78 12.88 19.53
N LEU A 24 -8.77 13.75 19.24
CA LEU A 24 -10.01 13.87 20.03
C LEU A 24 -10.89 12.62 19.94
N GLY A 25 -10.89 11.94 18.80
CA GLY A 25 -11.55 10.65 18.61
C GLY A 25 -10.77 9.45 19.10
N GLY A 26 -9.60 9.66 19.73
CA GLY A 26 -8.74 8.59 20.24
C GLY A 26 -7.86 7.91 19.18
N ALA A 27 -7.83 8.41 17.94
CA ALA A 27 -6.92 7.89 16.92
C ALA A 27 -5.48 8.33 17.19
N THR A 28 -4.53 7.42 17.02
CA THR A 28 -3.10 7.67 17.17
C THR A 28 -2.35 7.17 15.94
N PRO A 29 -1.13 7.63 15.67
CA PRO A 29 -0.30 7.03 14.62
C PRO A 29 -0.14 5.51 14.80
N GLU A 30 -0.02 5.05 16.05
CA GLU A 30 0.05 3.63 16.38
C GLU A 30 -1.26 2.88 16.02
N SER A 31 -2.43 3.46 16.28
CA SER A 31 -3.69 2.80 15.89
C SER A 31 -3.84 2.69 14.37
N GLN A 32 -3.34 3.67 13.62
CA GLN A 32 -3.29 3.59 12.16
C GLN A 32 -2.23 2.59 11.67
N MET A 33 -1.15 2.37 12.43
CA MET A 33 -0.16 1.33 12.13
C MET A 33 -0.77 -0.07 12.24
N TYR A 34 -1.56 -0.36 13.28
CA TYR A 34 -2.25 -1.65 13.37
C TYR A 34 -3.20 -1.86 12.20
N LYS A 35 -3.92 -0.80 11.78
CA LYS A 35 -4.72 -0.85 10.56
C LYS A 35 -3.87 -1.14 9.32
N CYS A 36 -2.77 -0.41 9.11
CA CYS A 36 -1.84 -0.72 8.01
C CYS A 36 -1.38 -2.19 8.01
N MET A 37 -1.16 -2.78 9.19
CA MET A 37 -0.75 -4.18 9.29
C MET A 37 -1.85 -5.15 8.85
N GLU A 38 -3.12 -4.87 9.15
CA GLU A 38 -4.26 -5.63 8.65
C GLU A 38 -4.29 -5.60 7.11
N GLU A 39 -4.20 -4.41 6.51
CA GLU A 39 -4.23 -4.25 5.04
C GLU A 39 -3.03 -4.92 4.34
N VAL A 40 -1.85 -4.93 4.99
CA VAL A 40 -0.67 -5.68 4.48
C VAL A 40 -0.92 -7.20 4.48
N ILE A 41 -1.68 -7.72 5.45
CA ILE A 41 -2.03 -9.14 5.48
C ILE A 41 -3.02 -9.47 4.36
N GLU A 42 -3.99 -8.59 4.09
CA GLU A 42 -4.93 -8.75 2.97
C GLU A 42 -4.20 -8.77 1.62
N TRP A 43 -3.27 -7.84 1.41
CA TRP A 43 -2.40 -7.86 0.23
C TRP A 43 -1.59 -9.16 0.13
N PHE A 44 -0.99 -9.62 1.23
CA PHE A 44 -0.22 -10.87 1.23
C PHE A 44 -1.08 -12.08 0.84
N GLN A 45 -2.33 -12.14 1.29
CA GLN A 45 -3.27 -13.20 0.94
C GLN A 45 -3.67 -13.15 -0.54
N ALA A 46 -3.89 -11.96 -1.08
CA ALA A 46 -4.18 -11.75 -2.50
C ALA A 46 -3.01 -12.23 -3.38
N GLU A 47 -1.78 -11.84 -3.06
CA GLU A 47 -0.57 -12.30 -3.78
C GLU A 47 -0.38 -13.81 -3.67
N HIS A 48 -0.57 -14.39 -2.49
CA HIS A 48 -0.47 -15.83 -2.31
C HIS A 48 -1.49 -16.59 -3.16
N THR A 49 -2.70 -16.04 -3.28
CA THR A 49 -3.75 -16.58 -4.16
C THR A 49 -3.34 -16.49 -5.62
N LEU A 50 -2.82 -15.35 -6.08
CA LEU A 50 -2.31 -15.20 -7.45
C LEU A 50 -1.18 -16.19 -7.75
N GLU A 51 -0.21 -16.33 -6.85
CA GLU A 51 0.90 -17.27 -7.00
C GLU A 51 0.40 -18.73 -7.06
N PHE A 52 -0.57 -19.10 -6.21
CA PHE A 52 -1.20 -20.41 -6.27
C PHE A 52 -1.87 -20.64 -7.63
N LEU A 53 -2.67 -19.69 -8.11
CA LEU A 53 -3.36 -19.80 -9.40
C LEU A 53 -2.34 -19.98 -10.54
N ILE A 54 -1.30 -19.15 -10.58
CA ILE A 54 -0.24 -19.23 -11.62
C ILE A 54 0.39 -20.62 -11.66
N ASN A 55 0.69 -21.20 -10.50
CA ASN A 55 1.31 -22.52 -10.39
C ASN A 55 0.38 -23.68 -10.78
N HIS A 56 -0.94 -23.49 -10.71
CA HIS A 56 -1.96 -24.52 -11.02
C HIS A 56 -2.81 -24.17 -12.25
N ARG A 57 -2.36 -23.22 -13.08
CA ARG A 57 -3.11 -22.73 -14.25
C ARG A 57 -3.59 -23.86 -15.19
N GLY A 58 -2.80 -24.93 -15.32
CA GLY A 58 -3.13 -26.09 -16.17
C GLY A 58 -4.16 -27.06 -15.59
N GLU A 59 -4.51 -26.92 -14.31
CA GLU A 59 -5.42 -27.83 -13.58
C GLU A 59 -6.85 -27.27 -13.46
N LEU A 60 -7.03 -25.96 -13.69
CA LEU A 60 -8.29 -25.26 -13.56
C LEU A 60 -8.98 -25.06 -14.92
N GLN A 61 -10.31 -25.06 -14.91
CA GLN A 61 -11.10 -24.67 -16.09
C GLN A 61 -10.83 -23.18 -16.40
N HIS A 62 -10.62 -22.84 -17.67
CA HIS A 62 -10.16 -21.50 -18.10
C HIS A 62 -11.00 -20.34 -17.52
N GLU A 63 -12.32 -20.41 -17.63
CA GLU A 63 -13.24 -19.38 -17.12
C GLU A 63 -13.17 -19.24 -15.60
N CYS A 64 -12.95 -20.35 -14.89
CA CYS A 64 -12.81 -20.38 -13.44
C CYS A 64 -11.48 -19.73 -13.01
N TYR A 65 -10.39 -19.99 -13.75
CA TYR A 65 -9.08 -19.36 -13.53
C TYR A 65 -9.16 -17.83 -13.72
N GLU A 66 -9.72 -17.35 -14.83
CA GLU A 66 -9.80 -15.92 -15.12
C GLU A 66 -10.60 -15.16 -14.06
N SER A 67 -11.70 -15.74 -13.58
CA SER A 67 -12.50 -15.15 -12.51
C SER A 67 -11.70 -15.01 -11.20
N PHE A 68 -11.00 -16.05 -10.78
CA PHE A 68 -10.21 -16.01 -9.55
C PHE A 68 -8.99 -15.10 -9.66
N GLU A 69 -8.34 -15.06 -10.82
CA GLU A 69 -7.21 -14.15 -11.07
C GLU A 69 -7.67 -12.68 -11.02
N TYR A 70 -8.83 -12.38 -11.60
CA TYR A 70 -9.42 -11.04 -11.52
C TYR A 70 -9.76 -10.65 -10.07
N GLU A 71 -10.39 -11.55 -9.32
CA GLU A 71 -10.75 -11.31 -7.92
C GLU A 71 -9.50 -11.04 -7.08
N ALA A 72 -8.49 -11.90 -7.14
CA ALA A 72 -7.26 -11.73 -6.38
C ALA A 72 -6.49 -10.45 -6.77
N HIS A 73 -6.49 -10.07 -8.05
CA HIS A 73 -5.90 -8.80 -8.49
C HIS A 73 -6.70 -7.59 -7.99
N SER A 74 -8.03 -7.67 -7.93
CA SER A 74 -8.88 -6.62 -7.38
C SER A 74 -8.61 -6.40 -5.90
N GLU A 75 -8.57 -7.49 -5.12
CA GLU A 75 -8.23 -7.46 -3.69
C GLU A 75 -6.84 -6.85 -3.45
N GLY A 76 -5.86 -7.16 -4.32
CA GLY A 76 -4.54 -6.52 -4.27
C GLY A 76 -4.59 -5.00 -4.46
N ILE A 77 -5.39 -4.51 -5.40
CA ILE A 77 -5.58 -3.06 -5.62
C ILE A 77 -6.21 -2.39 -4.41
N ASP A 78 -7.26 -3.02 -3.85
CA ASP A 78 -7.98 -2.48 -2.69
C ASP A 78 -7.05 -2.42 -1.46
N ALA A 79 -6.33 -3.51 -1.18
CA ALA A 79 -5.37 -3.56 -0.09
C ALA A 79 -4.25 -2.50 -0.25
N PHE A 80 -3.70 -2.29 -1.45
CA PHE A 80 -2.75 -1.19 -1.68
C PHE A 80 -3.35 0.19 -1.39
N GLY A 81 -4.62 0.40 -1.77
CA GLY A 81 -5.35 1.62 -1.48
C GLY A 81 -5.50 1.85 0.02
N ASP A 82 -5.91 0.83 0.76
CA ASP A 82 -6.16 0.94 2.20
C ASP A 82 -4.87 1.07 3.01
N ILE A 83 -3.77 0.44 2.59
CA ILE A 83 -2.42 0.71 3.13
C ILE A 83 -2.10 2.21 3.00
N LEU A 84 -2.30 2.80 1.82
CA LEU A 84 -2.02 4.22 1.59
C LEU A 84 -2.93 5.13 2.42
N VAL A 85 -4.21 4.80 2.55
CA VAL A 85 -5.15 5.54 3.41
C VAL A 85 -4.66 5.51 4.86
N CYS A 86 -4.31 4.35 5.39
CA CYS A 86 -3.85 4.22 6.77
C CYS A 86 -2.53 4.98 7.00
N LEU A 87 -1.60 4.94 6.04
CA LEU A 87 -0.35 5.71 6.09
C LEU A 87 -0.59 7.23 6.04
N ILE A 88 -1.44 7.72 5.14
CA ILE A 88 -1.79 9.15 5.04
C ILE A 88 -2.41 9.63 6.36
N GLN A 89 -3.26 8.81 6.95
CA GLN A 89 -3.89 9.11 8.24
C GLN A 89 -2.87 9.13 9.39
N ALA A 90 -1.93 8.18 9.41
CA ALA A 90 -0.84 8.16 10.38
C ALA A 90 0.08 9.39 10.26
N MET A 91 0.43 9.79 9.03
CA MET A 91 1.21 10.99 8.73
C MET A 91 0.52 12.25 9.25
N ARG A 92 -0.78 12.40 8.95
CA ARG A 92 -1.59 13.53 9.44
C ARG A 92 -1.63 13.59 10.97
N LEU A 93 -1.84 12.47 11.64
CA LEU A 93 -1.83 12.40 13.11
C LEU A 93 -0.44 12.69 13.71
N SER A 94 0.62 12.44 12.95
CA SER A 94 2.01 12.72 13.34
C SER A 94 2.47 14.14 12.97
N GLY A 95 1.62 14.94 12.31
CA GLY A 95 1.94 16.29 11.88
C GLY A 95 2.96 16.38 10.73
N VAL A 96 3.11 15.32 9.92
CA VAL A 96 3.98 15.31 8.74
C VAL A 96 3.17 15.12 7.46
N SER A 97 3.63 15.69 6.35
CA SER A 97 2.99 15.53 5.05
C SER A 97 3.61 14.39 4.23
N MET A 98 2.81 13.80 3.35
CA MET A 98 3.29 12.79 2.40
C MET A 98 4.44 13.32 1.52
N GLN A 99 4.35 14.59 1.11
CA GLN A 99 5.37 15.26 0.31
C GLN A 99 6.71 15.33 1.07
N GLU A 100 6.70 15.69 2.35
CA GLU A 100 7.92 15.72 3.18
C GLU A 100 8.51 14.31 3.34
N CYS A 101 7.68 13.30 3.62
CA CYS A 101 8.11 11.92 3.75
C CYS A 101 8.76 11.40 2.45
N LEU A 102 8.12 11.63 1.30
CA LEU A 102 8.62 11.20 0.00
C LEU A 102 9.87 11.97 -0.43
N ALA A 103 9.92 13.28 -0.20
CA ALA A 103 11.11 14.08 -0.48
C ALA A 103 12.31 13.63 0.37
N HIS A 104 12.08 13.32 1.64
CA HIS A 104 13.11 12.75 2.51
C HIS A 104 13.58 11.40 1.99
N ALA A 105 12.66 10.46 1.70
CA ALA A 105 12.99 9.14 1.19
C ALA A 105 13.75 9.19 -0.14
N TRP A 106 13.31 10.02 -1.10
CA TRP A 106 13.97 10.21 -2.39
C TRP A 106 15.43 10.67 -2.21
N ASN A 107 15.67 11.66 -1.34
CA ASN A 107 17.01 12.15 -1.07
C ASN A 107 17.94 11.08 -0.45
N GLN A 108 17.39 10.06 0.19
CA GLN A 108 18.17 8.92 0.73
C GLN A 108 18.45 7.83 -0.30
N ILE A 109 17.66 7.74 -1.38
CA ILE A 109 17.76 6.65 -2.35
C ILE A 109 18.30 7.05 -3.72
N LYS A 110 18.23 8.34 -4.09
CA LYS A 110 18.54 8.84 -5.44
C LYS A 110 19.96 8.55 -5.92
N ASP A 111 20.93 8.50 -5.00
CA ASP A 111 22.34 8.28 -5.31
C ASP A 111 22.80 6.84 -4.99
N ARG A 112 21.87 5.95 -4.61
CA ARG A 112 22.21 4.54 -4.32
C ARG A 112 22.59 3.84 -5.61
N LYS A 113 23.75 3.18 -5.60
CA LYS A 113 24.20 2.29 -6.65
C LYS A 113 24.04 0.83 -6.23
N GLY A 114 23.62 0.00 -7.17
CA GLY A 114 23.30 -1.41 -6.92
C GLY A 114 22.34 -1.96 -7.96
N THR A 115 22.07 -3.26 -7.85
CA THR A 115 21.15 -3.97 -8.76
C THR A 115 20.33 -5.01 -7.99
N MET A 116 19.25 -5.47 -8.60
CA MET A 116 18.47 -6.58 -8.09
C MET A 116 19.21 -7.90 -8.37
N VAL A 117 19.45 -8.69 -7.34
CA VAL A 117 19.99 -10.06 -7.44
C VAL A 117 19.10 -10.96 -6.58
N ASN A 118 18.50 -12.00 -7.18
CA ASN A 118 17.64 -12.96 -6.49
C ASN A 118 16.54 -12.30 -5.63
N GLY A 119 15.84 -11.31 -6.20
CA GLY A 119 14.73 -10.62 -5.53
C GLY A 119 15.14 -9.61 -4.45
N LYS A 120 16.45 -9.36 -4.24
CA LYS A 120 16.94 -8.37 -3.27
C LYS A 120 17.78 -7.31 -3.96
N PHE A 121 17.62 -6.06 -3.53
CA PHE A 121 18.50 -4.98 -3.95
C PHE A 121 19.86 -5.14 -3.27
N VAL A 122 20.92 -5.37 -4.06
CA VAL A 122 22.31 -5.49 -3.61
C VAL A 122 23.05 -4.22 -3.97
N LYS A 123 23.62 -3.56 -2.96
CA LYS A 123 24.44 -2.34 -3.14
C LYS A 123 25.73 -2.70 -3.87
N GLU A 124 26.18 -1.80 -4.75
CA GLU A 124 27.53 -1.88 -5.31
C GLU A 124 28.55 -1.76 -4.17
N LEU A 125 29.59 -2.60 -4.18
CA LEU A 125 30.69 -2.48 -3.23
C LEU A 125 31.60 -1.34 -3.69
N GLU A 126 32.04 -0.49 -2.75
CA GLU A 126 33.01 0.59 -3.02
C GLU A 126 34.36 0.05 -3.52
#